data_AF-K1QDH0-F1
#
_entry.id   AF-K1QDH0-F1
#
_cell.length_a   1.000
_cell.length_b   1.000
_cell.length_c   1.000
_cell.angle_alpha   90.00
_cell.angle_beta   90.00
_cell.angle_gamma   90.00
#
_symmetry.space_group_name_H-M   'P 1'
#
loop_
_entity.id
_entity.type
_entity.pdbx_description
1 polymer ?
#
loop_
_entity_poly.entity_id
_entity_poly.type
_entity_poly.pdbx_seq_one_letter_code
_entity_poly.pdbx_strand_id
1 'polypeptide(L)'
;MIEVPGILGVPKGSLGVLRADPWIPMRPFGDYIKFPGDGGTQFEAKLNKTVTPHSLCVKKTADYFSLWLNLEELAPVVIDCFTDNMKLVYNRTTHTTSNTPGVDIRISNFGGTSTVEWLDPSQLSVTSYFAPIVNAMVSWGYKRGVSVRGVPFDFRKAPNEFKELYQKMKALVEETYRINNNTRVILLAHSMGNPTSLYFYNQMSQAWKDKYLEAHISLAGVWVGAIKPLRLFASGDSLGVVFVKPIKVREEQRSMPSSAWLMPSDKAWGPDEILVMQPERNYTVNDYKQFFQDINYMDGWYMRQDTVNLIRDLTPPGIKVHCLHGINVKTPGVLMYDKSSWFDSQPKIIPDNGDGTVNVRSLRACLNWQKQQKQPIYHKEFPGVDHMTLLKDAGIIMDRRELRNYVDMPHFHPEKNVVNGIDLYKNGRHIHEIRHELDQQLHGIPRTLSAGSEGEPTSPTIGSPSPVTGSVKGFSFPKKNQS
;
A
#
# COMPACT_ATOMS: atom_id res chain seq x y z
N MET A 1 -28.39 3.80 72.62
CA MET A 1 -27.26 4.69 72.97
C MET A 1 -26.28 4.57 71.83
N ILE A 2 -26.22 5.46 70.85
CA ILE A 2 -26.12 6.93 70.92
C ILE A 2 -26.87 7.50 69.70
N GLU A 3 -27.74 8.49 69.92
CA GLU A 3 -28.20 9.44 68.89
C GLU A 3 -27.21 10.61 68.81
N VAL A 4 -27.10 11.25 67.64
CA VAL A 4 -27.24 12.70 67.37
C VAL A 4 -26.94 12.99 65.88
N PRO A 5 -27.57 14.03 65.27
CA PRO A 5 -28.11 13.98 63.90
C PRO A 5 -27.57 15.03 62.90
N GLY A 6 -27.93 14.85 61.63
CA GLY A 6 -28.30 15.92 60.68
C GLY A 6 -27.19 16.67 59.93
N ILE A 7 -27.26 16.66 58.59
CA ILE A 7 -27.52 17.85 57.75
C ILE A 7 -27.86 17.37 56.32
N LEU A 8 -28.78 18.12 55.72
CA LEU A 8 -29.61 17.80 54.56
C LEU A 8 -28.92 17.98 53.20
N GLY A 9 -29.19 17.05 52.29
CA GLY A 9 -29.95 17.34 51.05
C GLY A 9 -29.18 17.46 49.74
N VAL A 10 -29.25 16.42 48.88
CA VAL A 10 -29.25 16.49 47.39
C VAL A 10 -30.01 15.24 46.85
N PRO A 11 -30.88 15.34 45.80
CA PRO A 11 -32.04 14.46 45.64
C PRO A 11 -31.79 13.09 44.99
N LYS A 12 -32.73 12.17 45.24
CA LYS A 12 -32.87 10.83 44.67
C LYS A 12 -32.90 10.87 43.12
N GLY A 13 -31.82 10.41 42.50
CA GLY A 13 -31.84 9.86 41.14
C GLY A 13 -32.04 8.35 41.23
N SER A 14 -33.21 7.87 40.86
CA SER A 14 -33.50 6.44 40.68
C SER A 14 -32.49 5.82 39.71
N LEU A 15 -31.77 4.79 40.16
CA LEU A 15 -31.11 3.82 39.28
C LEU A 15 -32.20 3.18 38.39
N GLY A 16 -32.40 3.78 37.22
CA GLY A 16 -33.11 3.12 36.12
C GLY A 16 -32.23 1.98 35.64
N VAL A 17 -32.58 0.76 36.05
CA VAL A 17 -32.11 -0.48 35.44
C VAL A 17 -32.41 -0.38 33.95
N LEU A 18 -31.37 -0.12 33.14
CA LEU A 18 -31.44 -0.29 31.69
C LEU A 18 -31.68 -1.79 31.47
N ARG A 19 -32.95 -2.15 31.29
CA ARG A 19 -33.32 -3.45 30.72
C ARG A 19 -32.57 -3.56 29.39
N ALA A 20 -31.69 -4.55 29.29
CA ALA A 20 -31.16 -4.98 28.01
C ALA A 20 -32.35 -5.37 27.14
N ASP A 21 -32.61 -4.58 26.10
CA ASP A 21 -33.63 -4.93 25.11
C ASP A 21 -33.29 -6.31 24.51
N PRO A 22 -34.29 -7.18 24.29
CA PRO A 22 -34.07 -8.51 23.77
C PRO A 22 -33.39 -8.42 22.40
N TRP A 23 -32.42 -9.30 22.16
CA TRP A 23 -31.75 -9.51 20.89
C TRP A 23 -32.73 -9.60 19.73
N ILE A 24 -33.05 -8.48 19.09
CA ILE A 24 -33.61 -8.47 17.75
C ILE A 24 -32.43 -8.76 16.81
N PRO A 25 -32.41 -9.88 16.09
CA PRO A 25 -31.38 -10.12 15.09
C PRO A 25 -31.58 -9.08 13.97
N MET A 26 -30.88 -7.95 14.04
CA MET A 26 -30.85 -7.00 12.92
C MET A 26 -30.30 -7.74 11.69
N ARG A 27 -31.03 -7.72 10.59
CA ARG A 27 -30.61 -8.38 9.34
C ARG A 27 -29.24 -7.86 8.91
N PRO A 28 -28.36 -8.71 8.35
CA PRO A 28 -27.12 -8.27 7.72
C PRO A 28 -27.38 -7.17 6.69
N PHE A 29 -26.63 -6.07 6.74
CA PHE A 29 -26.71 -4.95 5.80
C PHE A 29 -25.82 -5.26 4.59
N GLY A 30 -26.42 -5.69 3.47
CA GLY A 30 -25.69 -6.00 2.25
C GLY A 30 -24.76 -7.20 2.36
N ASP A 31 -24.46 -7.85 1.23
CA ASP A 31 -23.41 -8.87 1.15
C ASP A 31 -22.11 -8.24 0.65
N TYR A 32 -20.96 -8.79 1.04
CA TYR A 32 -19.69 -8.11 0.82
C TYR A 32 -18.75 -8.93 -0.04
N ILE A 33 -18.26 -8.31 -1.11
CA ILE A 33 -17.17 -8.83 -1.94
C ILE A 33 -15.88 -8.06 -1.61
N LYS A 34 -14.80 -8.79 -1.34
CA LYS A 34 -13.50 -8.24 -0.91
C LYS A 34 -12.53 -8.24 -2.07
N PHE A 35 -11.93 -7.08 -2.32
CA PHE A 35 -10.96 -6.89 -3.39
C PHE A 35 -9.59 -6.53 -2.80
N PRO A 36 -8.60 -7.43 -2.89
CA PRO A 36 -7.27 -7.20 -2.34
C PRO A 36 -6.48 -6.16 -3.12
N GLY A 37 -5.46 -5.63 -2.47
CA GLY A 37 -4.44 -4.78 -3.06
C GLY A 37 -3.29 -5.57 -3.66
N ASP A 38 -2.23 -4.85 -4.00
CA ASP A 38 -0.97 -5.43 -4.45
C ASP A 38 -0.39 -6.38 -3.40
N GLY A 39 0.11 -7.53 -3.82
CA GLY A 39 0.53 -8.62 -2.93
C GLY A 39 -0.58 -9.29 -2.12
N GLY A 40 -1.85 -8.90 -2.29
CA GLY A 40 -2.95 -9.27 -1.39
C GLY A 40 -3.66 -10.60 -1.70
N THR A 41 -3.09 -11.46 -2.54
CA THR A 41 -3.67 -12.74 -2.98
C THR A 41 -2.63 -13.84 -2.95
N GLN A 42 -2.98 -15.04 -2.45
CA GLN A 42 -2.09 -16.20 -2.54
C GLN A 42 -1.86 -16.69 -3.97
N PHE A 43 -0.61 -17.00 -4.33
CA PHE A 43 -0.26 -17.67 -5.59
C PHE A 43 0.29 -19.07 -5.33
N GLU A 44 -0.12 -19.99 -6.20
CA GLU A 44 0.48 -21.31 -6.30
C GLU A 44 1.19 -21.44 -7.63
N ALA A 45 2.35 -22.13 -7.65
CA ALA A 45 3.12 -22.35 -8.86
C ALA A 45 3.42 -23.82 -9.11
N LYS A 46 3.53 -24.21 -10.38
CA LYS A 46 4.04 -25.52 -10.81
C LYS A 46 5.16 -25.31 -11.83
N LEU A 47 6.27 -26.02 -11.66
CA LEU A 47 7.49 -25.79 -12.44
C LEU A 47 7.73 -26.93 -13.45
N ASN A 48 8.15 -26.54 -14.64
CA ASN A 48 8.72 -27.37 -15.70
C ASN A 48 9.73 -26.55 -16.53
N LYS A 49 10.71 -25.97 -15.85
CA LYS A 49 11.72 -25.06 -16.43
C LYS A 49 12.87 -25.86 -17.05
N THR A 50 13.46 -25.30 -18.11
CA THR A 50 14.68 -25.84 -18.73
C THR A 50 15.94 -25.21 -18.12
N VAL A 51 15.86 -23.92 -17.75
CA VAL A 51 16.94 -23.10 -17.18
C VAL A 51 16.48 -22.52 -15.85
N THR A 52 17.43 -22.34 -14.94
CA THR A 52 17.24 -21.70 -13.63
C THR A 52 18.41 -20.75 -13.33
N PRO A 53 18.22 -19.75 -12.44
CA PRO A 53 19.28 -18.80 -12.07
C PRO A 53 20.54 -19.47 -11.51
N HIS A 54 20.36 -20.52 -10.70
CA HIS A 54 21.46 -21.33 -10.15
C HIS A 54 21.01 -22.76 -9.82
N SER A 55 21.96 -23.61 -9.42
CA SER A 55 21.76 -25.06 -9.19
C SER A 55 20.81 -25.40 -8.04
N LEU A 56 20.70 -24.54 -7.04
CA LEU A 56 19.76 -24.73 -5.92
C LEU A 56 18.28 -24.48 -6.30
N CYS A 57 18.01 -23.85 -7.45
CA CYS A 57 16.63 -23.60 -7.86
C CYS A 57 16.01 -24.86 -8.48
N VAL A 58 14.82 -25.22 -8.02
CA VAL A 58 14.06 -26.36 -8.53
C VAL A 58 13.61 -26.09 -9.96
N LYS A 59 13.88 -27.02 -10.86
CA LYS A 59 13.44 -26.94 -12.27
C LYS A 59 12.03 -27.48 -12.47
N LYS A 60 11.66 -28.56 -11.76
CA LYS A 60 10.40 -29.27 -11.96
C LYS A 60 9.75 -29.60 -10.62
N THR A 61 8.44 -29.42 -10.53
CA THR A 61 7.64 -29.86 -9.38
C THR A 61 6.56 -30.84 -9.85
N ALA A 62 6.26 -31.85 -9.03
CA ALA A 62 5.18 -32.78 -9.32
C ALA A 62 3.81 -32.08 -9.23
N ASP A 63 3.64 -31.29 -8.17
CA ASP A 63 2.41 -30.59 -7.84
C ASP A 63 2.64 -29.07 -7.75
N TYR A 64 1.54 -28.36 -7.54
CA TYR A 64 1.58 -26.94 -7.20
C TYR A 64 2.10 -26.75 -5.77
N PHE A 65 2.92 -25.73 -5.56
CA PHE A 65 3.38 -25.29 -4.23
C PHE A 65 3.00 -23.83 -4.00
N SER A 66 2.96 -23.39 -2.73
CA SER A 66 2.71 -21.99 -2.40
C SER A 66 3.92 -21.14 -2.77
N LEU A 67 3.75 -20.27 -3.76
CA LEU A 67 4.77 -19.33 -4.22
C LEU A 67 4.67 -18.01 -3.45
N TRP A 68 3.46 -17.52 -3.22
CA TRP A 68 3.23 -16.25 -2.53
C TRP A 68 2.02 -16.33 -1.60
N LEU A 69 2.08 -15.84 -0.37
CA LEU A 69 3.28 -15.48 0.38
C LEU A 69 3.85 -16.76 1.03
N ASN A 70 5.11 -17.06 0.74
CA ASN A 70 5.85 -18.13 1.40
C ASN A 70 7.20 -17.57 1.86
N LEU A 71 7.40 -17.46 3.18
CA LEU A 71 8.62 -16.86 3.74
C LEU A 71 9.88 -17.69 3.44
N GLU A 72 9.75 -19.00 3.22
CA GLU A 72 10.86 -19.86 2.84
C GLU A 72 11.38 -19.52 1.43
N GLU A 73 10.47 -19.20 0.51
CA GLU A 73 10.81 -18.74 -0.86
C GLU A 73 11.54 -17.39 -0.85
N LEU A 74 11.36 -16.59 0.22
CA LEU A 74 12.01 -15.29 0.37
C LEU A 74 13.39 -15.37 1.06
N ALA A 75 13.84 -16.57 1.45
CA ALA A 75 15.12 -16.72 2.15
C ALA A 75 16.30 -16.34 1.24
N PRO A 76 17.40 -15.78 1.79
CA PRO A 76 18.50 -15.24 0.98
C PRO A 76 19.14 -16.20 -0.03
N VAL A 77 19.06 -17.51 0.23
CA VAL A 77 19.64 -18.57 -0.62
C VAL A 77 18.76 -18.89 -1.84
N VAL A 78 17.45 -18.65 -1.75
CA VAL A 78 16.46 -19.05 -2.76
C VAL A 78 15.66 -17.87 -3.33
N ILE A 79 15.88 -16.65 -2.84
CA ILE A 79 15.20 -15.44 -3.32
C ILE A 79 15.36 -15.20 -4.83
N ASP A 80 16.51 -15.59 -5.41
CA ASP A 80 16.74 -15.52 -6.85
C ASP A 80 15.83 -16.52 -7.60
N CYS A 81 15.54 -17.68 -7.00
CA CYS A 81 14.58 -18.65 -7.53
C CYS A 81 13.14 -18.13 -7.46
N PHE A 82 12.75 -17.54 -6.32
CA PHE A 82 11.44 -16.89 -6.16
C PHE A 82 11.24 -15.81 -7.23
N THR A 83 12.23 -14.92 -7.38
CA THR A 83 12.19 -13.81 -8.32
C THR A 83 12.03 -14.30 -9.76
N ASP A 84 12.77 -15.34 -10.17
CA ASP A 84 12.66 -15.92 -11.50
C ASP A 84 11.33 -16.67 -11.75
N ASN A 85 10.74 -17.26 -10.70
CA ASN A 85 9.45 -17.93 -10.79
C ASN A 85 8.27 -16.94 -10.81
N MET A 86 8.37 -15.86 -10.03
CA MET A 86 7.29 -14.91 -9.82
C MET A 86 7.22 -13.80 -10.89
N LYS A 87 8.35 -13.46 -11.53
CA LYS A 87 8.37 -12.44 -12.58
C LYS A 87 7.47 -12.76 -13.78
N LEU A 88 7.07 -11.70 -14.46
CA LEU A 88 6.38 -11.75 -15.74
C LEU A 88 7.36 -11.50 -16.90
N VAL A 89 7.02 -12.03 -18.07
CA VAL A 89 7.66 -11.71 -19.34
C VAL A 89 6.72 -10.83 -20.14
N TYR A 90 7.15 -9.60 -20.39
CA TYR A 90 6.42 -8.62 -21.18
C TYR A 90 6.75 -8.75 -22.67
N ASN A 91 5.72 -8.80 -23.51
CA ASN A 91 5.88 -8.88 -24.96
C ASN A 91 5.50 -7.54 -25.60
N ARG A 92 6.50 -6.83 -26.13
CA ARG A 92 6.33 -5.52 -26.77
C ARG A 92 5.49 -5.54 -28.05
N THR A 93 5.32 -6.70 -28.68
CA THR A 93 4.49 -6.83 -29.89
C THR A 93 3.02 -7.01 -29.53
N THR A 94 2.73 -7.83 -28.52
CA THR A 94 1.36 -8.12 -28.11
C THR A 94 0.84 -7.18 -27.03
N HIS A 95 1.72 -6.38 -26.40
CA HIS A 95 1.38 -5.48 -25.29
C HIS A 95 0.71 -6.23 -24.12
N THR A 96 1.21 -7.44 -23.83
CA THR A 96 0.68 -8.33 -22.78
C THR A 96 1.81 -9.04 -22.04
N THR A 97 1.46 -9.60 -20.88
CA THR A 97 2.40 -10.36 -20.05
C THR A 97 2.07 -11.84 -19.96
N SER A 98 3.11 -12.65 -19.84
CA SER A 98 3.03 -14.09 -19.60
C SER A 98 3.93 -14.49 -18.43
N ASN A 99 3.69 -15.66 -17.83
CA ASN A 99 4.61 -16.19 -16.82
C ASN A 99 5.97 -16.53 -17.44
N THR A 100 7.01 -16.60 -16.62
CA THR A 100 8.31 -17.16 -17.02
C THR A 100 8.14 -18.53 -17.70
N PRO A 101 8.84 -18.82 -18.82
CA PRO A 101 8.75 -20.11 -19.48
C PRO A 101 8.96 -21.30 -18.55
N GLY A 102 8.03 -22.25 -18.59
CA GLY A 102 8.03 -23.41 -17.69
C GLY A 102 7.53 -23.12 -16.28
N VAL A 103 6.93 -21.95 -16.03
CA VAL A 103 6.25 -21.65 -14.77
C VAL A 103 4.76 -21.48 -15.04
N ASP A 104 3.95 -22.33 -14.44
CA ASP A 104 2.52 -22.15 -14.39
C ASP A 104 2.13 -21.57 -13.03
N ILE A 105 1.32 -20.51 -13.01
CA ILE A 105 0.82 -19.87 -11.79
C ILE A 105 -0.69 -19.91 -11.83
N ARG A 106 -1.28 -20.38 -10.74
CA ARG A 106 -2.73 -20.36 -10.55
C ARG A 106 -3.09 -19.56 -9.30
N ILE A 107 -4.28 -18.97 -9.37
CA ILE A 107 -4.91 -18.27 -8.27
C ILE A 107 -6.18 -19.02 -7.93
N SER A 108 -6.21 -19.56 -6.73
CA SER A 108 -7.26 -20.47 -6.27
C SER A 108 -8.32 -19.74 -5.45
N ASN A 109 -9.43 -20.44 -5.17
CA ASN A 109 -10.45 -20.04 -4.20
C ASN A 109 -11.18 -18.73 -4.56
N PHE A 110 -11.44 -18.50 -5.86
CA PHE A 110 -12.28 -17.40 -6.31
C PHE A 110 -13.71 -17.50 -5.74
N GLY A 111 -14.20 -16.44 -5.11
CA GLY A 111 -15.47 -16.44 -4.39
C GLY A 111 -15.38 -16.94 -2.94
N GLY A 112 -14.35 -17.73 -2.60
CA GLY A 112 -13.96 -18.01 -1.22
C GLY A 112 -13.18 -16.86 -0.59
N THR A 113 -12.81 -16.97 0.68
CA THR A 113 -12.18 -15.86 1.43
C THR A 113 -10.78 -16.17 1.95
N SER A 114 -10.42 -17.44 2.14
CA SER A 114 -9.14 -17.83 2.76
C SER A 114 -7.90 -17.20 2.10
N THR A 115 -7.85 -17.18 0.77
CA THR A 115 -6.70 -16.69 -0.03
C THR A 115 -6.54 -15.17 -0.06
N VAL A 116 -7.51 -14.42 0.49
CA VAL A 116 -7.42 -12.97 0.71
C VAL A 116 -7.43 -12.60 2.19
N GLU A 117 -7.84 -13.52 3.08
CA GLU A 117 -7.76 -13.33 4.53
C GLU A 117 -6.32 -13.46 5.04
N TRP A 118 -5.60 -14.47 4.54
CA TRP A 118 -4.24 -14.80 4.93
C TRP A 118 -3.36 -14.90 3.68
N LEU A 119 -2.22 -14.20 3.67
CA LEU A 119 -1.30 -14.27 2.53
C LEU A 119 -0.42 -15.52 2.57
N ASP A 120 -0.20 -16.10 3.75
CA ASP A 120 0.51 -17.35 3.94
C ASP A 120 -0.46 -18.44 4.41
N PRO A 121 -0.50 -19.62 3.77
CA PRO A 121 -1.34 -20.75 4.17
C PRO A 121 -1.15 -21.21 5.62
N SER A 122 0.03 -20.99 6.22
CA SER A 122 0.33 -21.28 7.62
C SER A 122 -0.37 -20.34 8.62
N GLN A 123 -0.99 -19.25 8.13
CA GLN A 123 -1.75 -18.27 8.92
C GLN A 123 -0.95 -17.62 10.05
N LEU A 124 0.34 -17.39 9.83
CA LEU A 124 1.15 -16.57 10.72
C LEU A 124 0.54 -15.17 10.85
N SER A 125 0.48 -14.63 12.07
CA SER A 125 -0.18 -13.34 12.35
C SER A 125 0.37 -12.17 11.52
N VAL A 126 1.65 -12.24 11.15
CA VAL A 126 2.34 -11.25 10.31
C VAL A 126 1.84 -11.24 8.86
N THR A 127 1.20 -12.32 8.39
CA THR A 127 0.66 -12.46 7.02
C THR A 127 -0.87 -12.27 6.98
N SER A 128 -1.45 -11.91 8.13
CA SER A 128 -2.87 -11.57 8.27
C SER A 128 -3.20 -10.29 7.48
N TYR A 129 -4.15 -10.41 6.54
CA TYR A 129 -4.58 -9.33 5.66
C TYR A 129 -6.05 -8.95 5.88
N PHE A 130 -7.02 -9.58 5.19
CA PHE A 130 -8.45 -9.35 5.47
C PHE A 130 -9.01 -10.16 6.63
N ALA A 131 -8.24 -11.11 7.20
CA ALA A 131 -8.73 -11.96 8.29
C ALA A 131 -9.37 -11.17 9.46
N PRO A 132 -8.82 -10.03 9.93
CA PRO A 132 -9.42 -9.27 11.02
C PRO A 132 -10.83 -8.75 10.69
N ILE A 133 -11.02 -8.17 9.50
CA ILE A 133 -12.32 -7.68 9.01
C ILE A 133 -13.29 -8.85 8.84
N VAL A 134 -12.86 -9.93 8.17
CA VAL A 134 -13.73 -11.09 7.91
C VAL A 134 -14.13 -11.78 9.21
N ASN A 135 -13.23 -11.91 10.19
CA ASN A 135 -13.54 -12.44 11.52
C ASN A 135 -14.60 -11.60 12.23
N ALA A 136 -14.47 -10.27 12.21
CA ALA A 136 -15.48 -9.38 12.78
C ALA A 136 -16.84 -9.56 12.09
N MET A 137 -16.87 -9.57 10.75
CA MET A 137 -18.10 -9.82 10.00
C MET A 137 -18.76 -11.15 10.37
N VAL A 138 -17.99 -12.23 10.47
CA VAL A 138 -18.53 -13.55 10.84
C VAL A 138 -19.09 -13.54 12.25
N SER A 139 -18.46 -12.81 13.18
CA SER A 139 -19.01 -12.61 14.54
C SER A 139 -20.36 -11.87 14.55
N TRP A 140 -20.68 -11.12 13.49
CA TRP A 140 -21.97 -10.44 13.31
C TRP A 140 -23.01 -11.28 12.58
N GLY A 141 -22.69 -12.53 12.23
CA GLY A 141 -23.60 -13.46 11.56
C GLY A 141 -23.40 -13.59 10.05
N TYR A 142 -22.37 -12.95 9.48
CA TYR A 142 -22.00 -13.18 8.08
C TYR A 142 -21.38 -14.58 7.89
N LYS A 143 -21.45 -15.10 6.66
CA LYS A 143 -20.96 -16.43 6.29
C LYS A 143 -19.93 -16.32 5.16
N ARG A 144 -18.71 -16.80 5.42
CA ARG A 144 -17.66 -16.97 4.39
C ARG A 144 -18.19 -17.83 3.24
N GLY A 145 -17.86 -17.45 2.01
CA GLY A 145 -18.33 -18.13 0.81
C GLY A 145 -19.82 -17.92 0.49
N VAL A 146 -20.57 -17.13 1.28
CA VAL A 146 -22.00 -16.86 1.03
C VAL A 146 -22.28 -15.36 1.02
N SER A 147 -22.31 -14.72 2.20
CA SER A 147 -22.49 -13.26 2.33
C SER A 147 -21.17 -12.50 2.43
N VAL A 148 -20.05 -13.23 2.49
CA VAL A 148 -18.69 -12.71 2.46
C VAL A 148 -17.91 -13.51 1.41
N ARG A 149 -17.58 -12.88 0.28
CA ARG A 149 -16.86 -13.51 -0.84
C ARG A 149 -15.56 -12.76 -1.11
N GLY A 150 -14.52 -13.46 -1.56
CA GLY A 150 -13.24 -12.86 -1.95
C GLY A 150 -13.02 -12.89 -3.46
N VAL A 151 -12.32 -11.88 -3.98
CA VAL A 151 -11.88 -11.80 -5.37
C VAL A 151 -10.35 -11.85 -5.41
N PRO A 152 -9.74 -13.04 -5.29
CA PRO A 152 -8.32 -13.18 -5.53
C PRO A 152 -8.02 -12.97 -7.02
N PHE A 153 -6.94 -12.27 -7.34
CA PHE A 153 -6.53 -11.99 -8.71
C PHE A 153 -5.01 -11.83 -8.86
N ASP A 154 -4.52 -11.81 -10.10
CA ASP A 154 -3.09 -11.67 -10.40
C ASP A 154 -2.67 -10.22 -10.24
N PHE A 155 -2.22 -9.87 -9.02
CA PHE A 155 -1.83 -8.50 -8.69
C PHE A 155 -0.60 -7.99 -9.46
N ARG A 156 0.13 -8.86 -10.16
CA ARG A 156 1.25 -8.46 -11.00
C ARG A 156 0.78 -7.71 -12.25
N LYS A 157 -0.46 -7.93 -12.69
CA LYS A 157 -1.05 -7.40 -13.93
C LYS A 157 -1.93 -6.18 -13.69
N ALA A 158 -2.29 -5.50 -14.78
CA ALA A 158 -3.16 -4.32 -14.79
C ALA A 158 -4.52 -4.60 -15.49
N PRO A 159 -5.53 -3.71 -15.34
CA PRO A 159 -6.89 -3.92 -15.86
C PRO A 159 -7.05 -4.29 -17.34
N ASN A 160 -6.14 -3.85 -18.20
CA ASN A 160 -6.13 -4.22 -19.62
C ASN A 160 -6.01 -5.74 -19.86
N GLU A 161 -5.45 -6.48 -18.91
CA GLU A 161 -5.29 -7.94 -18.96
C GLU A 161 -6.35 -8.70 -18.14
N PHE A 162 -7.33 -8.01 -17.55
CA PHE A 162 -8.31 -8.58 -16.61
C PHE A 162 -9.68 -8.93 -17.21
N LYS A 163 -9.75 -9.17 -18.53
CA LYS A 163 -11.02 -9.51 -19.21
C LYS A 163 -11.76 -10.68 -18.54
N GLU A 164 -11.07 -11.79 -18.29
CA GLU A 164 -11.66 -12.97 -17.64
C GLU A 164 -12.02 -12.69 -16.17
N LEU A 165 -11.17 -11.96 -15.45
CA LEU A 165 -11.43 -11.55 -14.07
C LEU A 165 -12.73 -10.76 -13.97
N TYR A 166 -12.95 -9.78 -14.83
CA TYR A 166 -14.15 -8.94 -14.80
C TYR A 166 -15.42 -9.71 -15.21
N GLN A 167 -15.32 -10.70 -16.08
CA GLN A 167 -16.43 -11.62 -16.37
C GLN A 167 -16.79 -12.45 -15.13
N LYS A 168 -15.80 -13.05 -14.47
CA LYS A 168 -15.99 -13.80 -13.21
C LYS A 168 -16.52 -12.90 -12.09
N MET A 169 -16.04 -11.66 -12.00
CA MET A 169 -16.47 -10.69 -11.00
C MET A 169 -17.94 -10.31 -11.18
N LYS A 170 -18.36 -10.03 -12.43
CA LYS A 170 -19.77 -9.77 -12.74
C LYS A 170 -20.67 -10.95 -12.32
N ALA A 171 -20.28 -12.17 -12.70
CA ALA A 171 -21.00 -13.38 -12.32
C ALA A 171 -21.05 -13.58 -10.80
N LEU A 172 -19.94 -13.32 -10.09
CA LEU A 172 -19.88 -13.42 -8.63
C LEU A 172 -20.81 -12.42 -7.94
N VAL A 173 -20.89 -11.17 -8.42
CA VAL A 173 -21.82 -10.16 -7.91
C VAL A 173 -23.27 -10.62 -8.09
N GLU A 174 -23.62 -11.08 -9.29
CA GLU A 174 -24.98 -11.55 -9.61
C GLU A 174 -25.36 -12.81 -8.79
N GLU A 175 -24.43 -13.75 -8.64
CA GLU A 175 -24.61 -14.93 -7.79
C GLU A 175 -24.81 -14.53 -6.33
N THR A 176 -23.92 -13.70 -5.79
CA THR A 176 -23.98 -13.23 -4.39
C THR A 176 -25.31 -12.54 -4.09
N TYR A 177 -25.76 -11.67 -4.98
CA TYR A 177 -27.07 -11.04 -4.91
C TYR A 177 -28.20 -12.08 -4.83
N ARG A 178 -28.21 -13.05 -5.75
CA ARG A 178 -29.29 -14.05 -5.84
C ARG A 178 -29.33 -14.98 -4.63
N ILE A 179 -28.19 -15.49 -4.16
CA ILE A 179 -28.13 -16.47 -3.06
C ILE A 179 -28.44 -15.83 -1.70
N ASN A 180 -28.37 -14.50 -1.60
CA ASN A 180 -28.67 -13.75 -0.38
C ASN A 180 -29.95 -12.93 -0.54
N ASN A 181 -31.01 -13.54 -1.08
CA ASN A 181 -32.36 -12.96 -1.16
C ASN A 181 -32.42 -11.64 -1.94
N ASN A 182 -31.68 -11.54 -3.04
CA ASN A 182 -31.65 -10.36 -3.89
C ASN A 182 -31.17 -9.09 -3.14
N THR A 183 -30.25 -9.28 -2.19
CA THR A 183 -29.64 -8.18 -1.44
C THR A 183 -28.50 -7.58 -2.26
N ARG A 184 -28.48 -6.25 -2.38
CA ARG A 184 -27.40 -5.54 -3.08
C ARG A 184 -26.05 -5.76 -2.39
N VAL A 185 -25.01 -5.81 -3.20
CA VAL A 185 -23.64 -6.13 -2.80
C VAL A 185 -22.84 -4.86 -2.51
N ILE A 186 -22.09 -4.88 -1.42
CA ILE A 186 -21.07 -3.90 -1.08
C ILE A 186 -19.71 -4.43 -1.53
N LEU A 187 -18.98 -3.63 -2.30
CA LEU A 187 -17.61 -3.94 -2.71
C LEU A 187 -16.62 -3.22 -1.79
N LEU A 188 -15.95 -3.99 -0.94
CA LEU A 188 -14.91 -3.50 -0.05
C LEU A 188 -13.54 -3.79 -0.67
N ALA A 189 -12.79 -2.76 -1.00
CA ALA A 189 -11.49 -2.91 -1.65
C ALA A 189 -10.38 -2.21 -0.86
N HIS A 190 -9.18 -2.78 -0.92
CA HIS A 190 -7.99 -2.21 -0.28
C HIS A 190 -6.92 -1.85 -1.32
N SER A 191 -6.24 -0.71 -1.14
CA SER A 191 -5.10 -0.30 -1.95
C SER A 191 -5.39 -0.37 -3.46
N MET A 192 -4.58 -1.08 -4.25
CA MET A 192 -4.78 -1.32 -5.68
C MET A 192 -6.13 -1.97 -6.04
N GLY A 193 -6.80 -2.67 -5.12
CA GLY A 193 -8.12 -3.22 -5.40
C GLY A 193 -9.16 -2.15 -5.71
N ASN A 194 -8.96 -0.92 -5.22
CA ASN A 194 -9.82 0.23 -5.47
C ASN A 194 -9.82 0.69 -6.93
N PRO A 195 -8.67 1.07 -7.52
CA PRO A 195 -8.62 1.43 -8.93
C PRO A 195 -9.01 0.25 -9.85
N THR A 196 -8.75 -1.00 -9.45
CA THR A 196 -9.19 -2.18 -10.22
C THR A 196 -10.73 -2.30 -10.21
N SER A 197 -11.36 -2.04 -9.06
CA SER A 197 -12.82 -2.01 -8.96
C SER A 197 -13.43 -0.85 -9.76
N LEU A 198 -12.79 0.32 -9.76
CA LEU A 198 -13.24 1.47 -10.56
C LEU A 198 -13.27 1.16 -12.05
N TYR A 199 -12.20 0.54 -12.56
CA TYR A 199 -12.17 0.10 -13.95
C TYR A 199 -13.35 -0.83 -14.26
N PHE A 200 -13.63 -1.81 -13.39
CA PHE A 200 -14.78 -2.71 -13.52
C PHE A 200 -16.12 -1.95 -13.59
N TYR A 201 -16.37 -1.00 -12.67
CA TYR A 201 -17.62 -0.22 -12.67
C TYR A 201 -17.82 0.59 -13.95
N ASN A 202 -16.72 1.11 -14.51
CA ASN A 202 -16.76 1.91 -15.73
C ASN A 202 -17.07 1.08 -16.98
N GLN A 203 -16.99 -0.26 -16.89
CA GLN A 203 -17.44 -1.18 -17.93
C GLN A 203 -18.90 -1.64 -17.76
N MET A 204 -19.55 -1.31 -16.63
CA MET A 204 -20.93 -1.74 -16.33
C MET A 204 -21.93 -0.63 -16.61
N SER A 205 -23.10 -1.00 -17.13
CA SER A 205 -24.20 -0.04 -17.31
C SER A 205 -24.71 0.48 -15.96
N GLN A 206 -25.21 1.71 -15.93
CA GLN A 206 -25.76 2.28 -14.70
C GLN A 206 -26.91 1.43 -14.14
N ALA A 207 -27.79 0.91 -15.00
CA ALA A 207 -28.88 0.02 -14.60
C ALA A 207 -28.40 -1.27 -13.92
N TRP A 208 -27.26 -1.83 -14.36
CA TRP A 208 -26.66 -2.99 -13.70
C TRP A 208 -26.15 -2.61 -12.31
N LYS A 209 -25.44 -1.48 -12.20
CA LYS A 209 -24.91 -0.98 -10.92
C LYS A 209 -26.03 -0.70 -9.93
N ASP A 210 -27.10 -0.03 -10.36
CA ASP A 210 -28.25 0.31 -9.50
C ASP A 210 -28.99 -0.93 -8.98
N LYS A 211 -29.03 -2.00 -9.78
CA LYS A 211 -29.65 -3.28 -9.43
C LYS A 211 -28.81 -4.08 -8.43
N TYR A 212 -27.51 -4.19 -8.66
CA TYR A 212 -26.68 -5.17 -7.95
C TYR A 212 -25.78 -4.58 -6.86
N LEU A 213 -25.43 -3.29 -6.92
CA LEU A 213 -24.45 -2.69 -6.02
C LEU A 213 -25.12 -1.71 -5.05
N GLU A 214 -24.80 -1.87 -3.77
CA GLU A 214 -25.20 -0.94 -2.72
C GLU A 214 -24.19 0.19 -2.58
N ALA A 215 -22.92 -0.17 -2.43
CA ALA A 215 -21.84 0.78 -2.16
C ALA A 215 -20.46 0.22 -2.50
N HIS A 216 -19.49 1.13 -2.62
CA HIS A 216 -18.07 0.84 -2.60
C HIS A 216 -17.44 1.36 -1.32
N ILE A 217 -16.81 0.49 -0.54
CA ILE A 217 -16.01 0.87 0.62
C ILE A 217 -14.54 0.81 0.20
N SER A 218 -13.93 1.98 0.07
CA SER A 218 -12.54 2.13 -0.30
C SER A 218 -11.67 2.27 0.93
N LEU A 219 -10.77 1.30 1.14
CA LEU A 219 -9.74 1.34 2.17
C LEU A 219 -8.39 1.69 1.50
N ALA A 220 -7.81 2.83 1.84
CA ALA A 220 -6.52 3.30 1.36
C ALA A 220 -6.35 3.25 -0.18
N GLY A 221 -7.36 3.73 -0.93
CA GLY A 221 -7.38 3.63 -2.39
C GLY A 221 -6.25 4.38 -3.11
N VAL A 222 -5.58 3.71 -4.05
CA VAL A 222 -4.53 4.29 -4.90
C VAL A 222 -5.13 4.85 -6.18
N TRP A 223 -5.79 6.00 -6.09
CA TRP A 223 -6.59 6.52 -7.21
C TRP A 223 -5.76 7.12 -8.36
N VAL A 224 -4.68 7.84 -8.04
CA VAL A 224 -3.84 8.55 -9.04
C VAL A 224 -2.37 8.20 -8.91
N GLY A 225 -2.09 7.04 -8.33
CA GLY A 225 -0.74 6.49 -8.16
C GLY A 225 -0.09 6.86 -6.83
N ALA A 226 1.16 6.44 -6.67
CA ALA A 226 2.00 6.69 -5.49
C ALA A 226 3.46 6.83 -5.92
N ILE A 227 4.32 7.42 -5.07
CA ILE A 227 5.76 7.55 -5.38
C ILE A 227 6.48 6.20 -5.31
N LYS A 228 6.04 5.28 -4.45
CA LYS A 228 6.70 4.00 -4.17
C LYS A 228 7.05 3.15 -5.42
N PRO A 229 6.18 3.02 -6.45
CA PRO A 229 6.53 2.39 -7.72
C PRO A 229 7.81 2.90 -8.40
N LEU A 230 8.14 4.19 -8.31
CA LEU A 230 9.40 4.72 -8.86
C LEU A 230 10.61 4.10 -8.15
N ARG A 231 10.52 3.86 -6.83
CA ARG A 231 11.56 3.18 -6.05
C ARG A 231 11.65 1.69 -6.41
N LEU A 232 10.51 1.03 -6.57
CA LEU A 232 10.43 -0.37 -7.03
C LEU A 232 11.15 -0.53 -8.37
N PHE A 233 10.87 0.34 -9.34
CA PHE A 233 11.56 0.34 -10.62
C PHE A 233 13.04 0.70 -10.48
N ALA A 234 13.44 1.73 -9.72
CA ALA A 234 14.85 2.09 -9.63
C ALA A 234 15.67 1.06 -8.85
N SER A 235 15.45 0.93 -7.55
CA SER A 235 16.34 0.22 -6.61
C SER A 235 15.69 -0.97 -5.89
N GLY A 236 14.45 -1.32 -6.26
CA GLY A 236 13.66 -2.36 -5.61
C GLY A 236 13.14 -1.95 -4.22
N ASP A 237 12.31 -2.81 -3.64
CA ASP A 237 11.70 -2.64 -2.31
C ASP A 237 11.69 -3.97 -1.55
N SER A 238 11.99 -3.98 -0.25
CA SER A 238 11.95 -5.22 0.54
C SER A 238 10.55 -5.64 0.98
N LEU A 239 9.52 -4.84 0.65
CA LEU A 239 8.13 -5.05 1.05
C LEU A 239 7.94 -5.19 2.57
N GLY A 240 8.86 -4.62 3.36
CA GLY A 240 8.86 -4.72 4.83
C GLY A 240 9.49 -6.01 5.38
N VAL A 241 10.00 -6.91 4.54
CA VAL A 241 10.67 -8.14 4.97
C VAL A 241 12.14 -7.85 5.27
N VAL A 242 12.51 -7.89 6.55
CA VAL A 242 13.80 -7.39 7.07
C VAL A 242 15.03 -8.03 6.42
N PHE A 243 14.96 -9.33 6.08
CA PHE A 243 16.08 -10.06 5.49
C PHE A 243 16.12 -10.02 3.95
N VAL A 244 15.10 -9.47 3.29
CA VAL A 244 15.08 -9.34 1.83
C VAL A 244 15.87 -8.11 1.42
N LYS A 245 16.87 -8.32 0.55
CA LYS A 245 17.61 -7.21 -0.08
C LYS A 245 16.78 -6.67 -1.25
N PRO A 246 16.44 -5.36 -1.28
CA PRO A 246 15.59 -4.78 -2.33
C PRO A 246 16.05 -5.09 -3.77
N ILE A 247 17.37 -5.06 -4.00
CA ILE A 247 17.95 -5.32 -5.32
C ILE A 247 17.68 -6.73 -5.85
N LYS A 248 17.46 -7.71 -4.95
CA LYS A 248 17.23 -9.11 -5.30
C LYS A 248 15.84 -9.38 -5.85
N VAL A 249 14.84 -8.61 -5.40
CA VAL A 249 13.45 -8.71 -5.85
C VAL A 249 13.09 -7.69 -6.93
N ARG A 250 14.00 -6.76 -7.24
CA ARG A 250 13.78 -5.71 -8.22
C ARG A 250 13.37 -6.23 -9.60
N GLU A 251 13.96 -7.32 -10.08
CA GLU A 251 13.64 -7.87 -11.40
C GLU A 251 12.16 -8.30 -11.49
N GLU A 252 11.67 -8.95 -10.44
CA GLU A 252 10.27 -9.36 -10.33
C GLU A 252 9.35 -8.14 -10.22
N GLN A 253 9.69 -7.17 -9.37
CA GLN A 253 8.90 -5.96 -9.17
C GLN A 253 8.79 -5.11 -10.45
N ARG A 254 9.90 -4.98 -11.18
CA ARG A 254 9.96 -4.29 -12.48
C ARG A 254 9.08 -4.97 -13.53
N SER A 255 8.93 -6.28 -13.45
CA SER A 255 8.17 -7.05 -14.44
C SER A 255 6.66 -6.86 -14.39
N MET A 256 6.14 -6.20 -13.34
CA MET A 256 4.71 -6.05 -13.10
C MET A 256 4.12 -4.81 -13.80
N PRO A 257 3.18 -4.97 -14.76
CA PRO A 257 2.42 -3.83 -15.28
C PRO A 257 1.63 -3.06 -14.21
N SER A 258 1.23 -3.71 -13.10
CA SER A 258 0.57 -3.02 -11.98
C SER A 258 1.45 -1.93 -11.35
N SER A 259 2.76 -2.18 -11.21
CA SER A 259 3.72 -1.18 -10.73
C SER A 259 3.76 0.04 -11.65
N ALA A 260 3.81 -0.17 -12.97
CA ALA A 260 3.80 0.93 -13.95
C ALA A 260 2.47 1.70 -13.94
N TRP A 261 1.35 0.97 -13.76
CA TRP A 261 0.02 1.56 -13.68
C TRP A 261 -0.13 2.49 -12.47
N LEU A 262 0.39 2.08 -11.32
CA LEU A 262 0.29 2.83 -10.05
C LEU A 262 1.36 3.93 -9.89
N MET A 263 2.15 4.22 -10.92
CA MET A 263 3.04 5.39 -10.91
C MET A 263 2.24 6.71 -10.86
N PRO A 264 2.82 7.79 -10.30
CA PRO A 264 2.14 9.08 -10.12
C PRO A 264 1.52 9.60 -11.43
N SER A 265 0.30 10.13 -11.35
CA SER A 265 -0.40 10.75 -12.48
C SER A 265 -0.25 12.26 -12.47
N ASP A 266 -0.18 12.83 -13.68
CA ASP A 266 -0.28 14.26 -13.96
C ASP A 266 -1.60 14.92 -13.50
N LYS A 267 -2.60 14.14 -13.08
CA LYS A 267 -3.81 14.65 -12.43
C LYS A 267 -3.58 15.11 -10.99
N ALA A 268 -2.50 14.66 -10.34
CA ALA A 268 -2.21 14.98 -8.94
C ALA A 268 -0.78 15.46 -8.66
N TRP A 269 0.16 15.23 -9.59
CA TRP A 269 1.49 15.80 -9.54
C TRP A 269 1.67 16.75 -10.71
N GLY A 270 2.05 18.00 -10.40
CA GLY A 270 2.30 19.04 -11.39
C GLY A 270 3.48 18.73 -12.31
N PRO A 271 3.56 19.41 -13.47
CA PRO A 271 4.56 19.14 -14.50
C PRO A 271 5.99 19.44 -14.04
N ASP A 272 6.17 20.33 -13.06
CA ASP A 272 7.47 20.73 -12.50
C ASP A 272 7.77 20.07 -11.14
N GLU A 273 6.84 19.24 -10.62
CA GLU A 273 7.04 18.54 -9.36
C GLU A 273 8.04 17.39 -9.53
N ILE A 274 9.13 17.47 -8.78
CA ILE A 274 10.17 16.45 -8.81
C ILE A 274 9.72 15.23 -8.00
N LEU A 275 9.83 14.06 -8.62
CA LEU A 275 9.53 12.77 -8.01
C LEU A 275 10.81 12.00 -7.68
N VAL A 276 11.80 12.09 -8.58
CA VAL A 276 13.11 11.45 -8.43
C VAL A 276 14.21 12.45 -8.78
N MET A 277 15.26 12.48 -7.96
CA MET A 277 16.47 13.26 -8.18
C MET A 277 17.65 12.33 -8.32
N GLN A 278 18.51 12.58 -9.31
CA GLN A 278 19.84 12.00 -9.44
C GLN A 278 20.87 13.10 -9.72
N PRO A 279 22.19 12.83 -9.65
CA PRO A 279 23.21 13.87 -9.80
C PRO A 279 23.13 14.63 -11.13
N GLU A 280 22.78 13.95 -12.22
CA GLU A 280 22.78 14.51 -13.56
C GLU A 280 21.45 15.14 -13.96
N ARG A 281 20.33 14.79 -13.31
CA ARG A 281 18.99 15.31 -13.64
C ARG A 281 17.92 15.02 -12.57
N ASN A 282 16.78 15.70 -12.73
CA ASN A 282 15.55 15.41 -12.01
C ASN A 282 14.51 14.78 -12.95
N TYR A 283 13.57 14.03 -12.37
CA TYR A 283 12.46 13.41 -13.08
C TYR A 283 11.13 13.86 -12.48
N THR A 284 10.24 14.30 -13.36
CA THR A 284 8.85 14.67 -13.08
C THR A 284 7.89 13.65 -13.70
N VAL A 285 6.58 13.89 -13.59
CA VAL A 285 5.56 13.09 -14.32
C VAL A 285 5.74 13.10 -15.85
N ASN A 286 6.42 14.11 -16.40
CA ASN A 286 6.67 14.22 -17.84
C ASN A 286 7.91 13.43 -18.31
N ASP A 287 8.75 13.01 -17.37
CA ASP A 287 10.06 12.41 -17.69
C ASP A 287 10.07 10.88 -17.66
N TYR A 288 8.93 10.21 -17.54
CA TYR A 288 8.90 8.75 -17.33
C TYR A 288 9.62 7.94 -18.40
N LYS A 289 9.52 8.32 -19.68
CA LYS A 289 10.28 7.65 -20.75
C LYS A 289 11.78 7.70 -20.45
N GLN A 290 12.27 8.87 -20.08
CA GLN A 290 13.68 9.10 -19.80
C GLN A 290 14.13 8.46 -18.49
N PHE A 291 13.28 8.47 -17.46
CA PHE A 291 13.50 7.69 -16.24
C PHE A 291 13.74 6.21 -16.55
N PHE A 292 12.88 5.59 -17.37
CA PHE A 292 13.03 4.19 -17.78
C PHE A 292 14.25 3.92 -18.65
N GLN A 293 14.66 4.88 -19.50
CA GLN A 293 15.92 4.82 -20.24
C GLN A 293 17.12 4.82 -19.29
N ASP A 294 17.14 5.72 -18.32
CA ASP A 294 18.28 5.92 -17.42
C ASP A 294 18.44 4.78 -16.41
N ILE A 295 17.36 4.07 -16.05
CA ILE A 295 17.42 2.84 -15.24
C ILE A 295 17.61 1.55 -16.06
N ASN A 296 17.85 1.69 -17.37
CA ASN A 296 18.02 0.61 -18.35
C ASN A 296 16.86 -0.41 -18.31
N TYR A 297 15.61 0.07 -18.30
CA TYR A 297 14.43 -0.79 -18.23
C TYR A 297 13.24 -0.24 -19.05
N MET A 298 13.38 -0.27 -20.37
CA MET A 298 12.36 0.29 -21.27
C MET A 298 11.04 -0.47 -21.30
N ASP A 299 10.98 -1.72 -20.85
CA ASP A 299 9.71 -2.45 -20.72
C ASP A 299 8.74 -1.72 -19.78
N GLY A 300 9.25 -1.13 -18.71
CA GLY A 300 8.44 -0.32 -17.80
C GLY A 300 7.80 0.90 -18.46
N TRP A 301 8.47 1.52 -19.44
CA TRP A 301 7.88 2.62 -20.22
C TRP A 301 6.72 2.13 -21.08
N TYR A 302 6.88 1.01 -21.78
CA TYR A 302 5.80 0.45 -22.60
C TYR A 302 4.62 0.00 -21.74
N MET A 303 4.87 -0.67 -20.60
CA MET A 303 3.83 -0.99 -19.62
C MET A 303 3.11 0.27 -19.14
N ARG A 304 3.84 1.37 -18.88
CA ARG A 304 3.22 2.64 -18.48
C ARG A 304 2.32 3.20 -19.58
N GLN A 305 2.74 3.16 -20.84
CA GLN A 305 1.92 3.63 -21.96
C GLN A 305 0.61 2.83 -22.07
N ASP A 306 0.68 1.51 -21.89
CA ASP A 306 -0.49 0.64 -21.98
C ASP A 306 -1.48 0.83 -20.82
N THR A 307 -0.98 1.25 -19.65
CA THR A 307 -1.76 1.26 -18.41
C THR A 307 -2.17 2.64 -17.92
N VAL A 308 -1.46 3.71 -18.31
CA VAL A 308 -1.66 5.06 -17.76
C VAL A 308 -3.10 5.55 -17.89
N ASN A 309 -3.78 5.25 -19.01
CA ASN A 309 -5.11 5.76 -19.31
C ASN A 309 -6.26 4.91 -18.77
N LEU A 310 -5.99 3.77 -18.11
CA LEU A 310 -7.05 2.84 -17.69
C LEU A 310 -8.04 3.47 -16.71
N ILE A 311 -7.56 4.33 -15.81
CA ILE A 311 -8.41 5.09 -14.88
C ILE A 311 -7.98 6.56 -14.73
N ARG A 312 -7.17 7.10 -15.66
CA ARG A 312 -6.58 8.44 -15.54
C ARG A 312 -7.61 9.53 -15.31
N ASP A 313 -8.76 9.45 -15.97
CA ASP A 313 -9.79 10.48 -15.85
C ASP A 313 -10.64 10.37 -14.59
N LEU A 314 -10.43 9.33 -13.78
CA LEU A 314 -11.21 9.05 -12.57
C LEU A 314 -12.71 9.20 -12.83
N THR A 315 -13.23 8.59 -13.90
CA THR A 315 -14.66 8.62 -14.20
C THR A 315 -15.45 8.11 -12.99
N PRO A 316 -16.45 8.86 -12.48
CA PRO A 316 -17.17 8.48 -11.27
C PRO A 316 -17.82 7.11 -11.38
N PRO A 317 -17.78 6.29 -10.30
CA PRO A 317 -18.31 4.93 -10.35
C PRO A 317 -19.85 4.88 -10.43
N GLY A 318 -20.55 5.98 -10.14
CA GLY A 318 -22.02 6.04 -10.22
C GLY A 318 -22.71 5.16 -9.17
N ILE A 319 -22.07 4.94 -8.02
CA ILE A 319 -22.59 4.22 -6.86
C ILE A 319 -22.20 4.97 -5.59
N LYS A 320 -22.83 4.64 -4.45
CA LYS A 320 -22.43 5.19 -3.14
C LYS A 320 -20.97 4.82 -2.86
N VAL A 321 -20.15 5.77 -2.41
CA VAL A 321 -18.74 5.52 -2.07
C VAL A 321 -18.46 5.95 -0.63
N HIS A 322 -17.73 5.12 0.10
CA HIS A 322 -17.08 5.46 1.36
C HIS A 322 -15.58 5.45 1.12
N CYS A 323 -14.93 6.59 1.26
CA CYS A 323 -13.49 6.75 1.04
C CYS A 323 -12.80 6.85 2.41
N LEU A 324 -12.07 5.81 2.80
CA LEU A 324 -11.46 5.67 4.11
C LEU A 324 -9.95 5.50 3.96
N HIS A 325 -9.15 6.31 4.64
CA HIS A 325 -7.70 6.19 4.54
C HIS A 325 -6.94 6.77 5.74
N GLY A 326 -5.71 6.28 5.92
CA GLY A 326 -4.75 6.86 6.84
C GLY A 326 -4.31 8.27 6.41
N ILE A 327 -3.81 9.05 7.36
CA ILE A 327 -3.16 10.35 7.11
C ILE A 327 -2.11 10.62 8.19
N ASN A 328 -1.18 11.55 7.95
CA ASN A 328 -0.13 11.96 8.87
C ASN A 328 0.90 10.86 9.16
N VAL A 329 1.12 9.96 8.20
CA VAL A 329 2.20 8.97 8.21
C VAL A 329 3.22 9.37 7.13
N LYS A 330 4.51 9.40 7.50
CA LYS A 330 5.60 9.74 6.58
C LYS A 330 5.58 8.80 5.38
N THR A 331 5.28 9.35 4.21
CA THR A 331 5.09 8.61 2.97
C THR A 331 6.17 9.03 1.97
N PRO A 332 6.71 8.16 1.10
CA PRO A 332 7.69 8.60 0.10
C PRO A 332 7.14 9.74 -0.76
N GLY A 333 7.89 10.85 -0.80
CA GLY A 333 7.52 12.04 -1.56
C GLY A 333 8.49 12.33 -2.68
N VAL A 334 9.78 12.43 -2.37
CA VAL A 334 10.86 12.55 -3.37
C VAL A 334 11.92 11.49 -3.09
N LEU A 335 12.36 10.80 -4.15
CA LEU A 335 13.45 9.83 -4.10
C LEU A 335 14.75 10.48 -4.54
N MET A 336 15.71 10.63 -3.63
CA MET A 336 17.00 11.25 -3.91
C MET A 336 18.11 10.21 -3.99
N TYR A 337 18.72 10.13 -5.15
CA TYR A 337 19.91 9.34 -5.40
C TYR A 337 21.12 10.24 -5.56
N ASP A 338 22.24 9.79 -5.02
CA ASP A 338 23.55 10.36 -5.29
C ASP A 338 24.28 9.47 -6.30
N LYS A 339 25.52 9.86 -6.66
CA LYS A 339 26.32 9.13 -7.65
C LYS A 339 26.64 7.70 -7.23
N SER A 340 26.70 7.43 -5.91
CA SER A 340 26.98 6.11 -5.37
C SER A 340 25.73 5.24 -5.24
N SER A 341 24.54 5.84 -5.18
CA SER A 341 23.29 5.10 -4.99
C SER A 341 22.45 4.92 -6.25
N TRP A 342 22.60 5.80 -7.26
CA TRP A 342 21.86 5.69 -8.52
C TRP A 342 22.29 4.45 -9.34
N PHE A 343 21.40 3.53 -9.71
CA PHE A 343 20.04 3.26 -9.21
C PHE A 343 19.97 1.90 -8.49
N ASP A 344 21.11 1.31 -8.14
CA ASP A 344 21.20 -0.03 -7.55
C ASP A 344 21.18 -0.06 -6.01
N SER A 345 21.22 1.11 -5.35
CA SER A 345 21.09 1.23 -3.89
C SER A 345 19.87 2.04 -3.49
N GLN A 346 19.44 1.95 -2.24
CA GLN A 346 18.25 2.67 -1.77
C GLN A 346 18.48 4.20 -1.73
N PRO A 347 17.48 5.00 -2.13
CA PRO A 347 17.59 6.45 -2.11
C PRO A 347 17.42 7.01 -0.69
N LYS A 348 17.89 8.24 -0.50
CA LYS A 348 17.36 9.09 0.59
C LYS A 348 15.94 9.51 0.21
N ILE A 349 15.00 9.39 1.16
CA ILE A 349 13.59 9.69 0.91
C ILE A 349 13.21 10.97 1.64
N ILE A 350 12.73 11.96 0.90
CA ILE A 350 12.07 13.11 1.50
C ILE A 350 10.58 12.76 1.66
N PRO A 351 10.08 12.69 2.91
CA PRO A 351 8.71 12.29 3.15
C PRO A 351 7.72 13.35 2.67
N ASP A 352 6.52 12.89 2.31
CA ASP A 352 5.29 13.65 2.08
C ASP A 352 4.21 13.11 3.05
N ASN A 353 3.05 13.76 3.11
CA ASN A 353 1.91 13.29 3.89
C ASN A 353 1.16 12.17 3.16
N GLY A 354 0.70 11.17 3.91
CA GLY A 354 -0.05 10.02 3.42
C GLY A 354 -0.25 8.99 4.51
N ASP A 355 -0.35 7.73 4.11
CA ASP A 355 -0.55 6.56 4.98
C ASP A 355 0.71 5.68 5.10
N GLY A 356 1.89 6.18 4.68
CA GLY A 356 3.15 5.44 4.66
C GLY A 356 3.47 4.79 3.30
N THR A 357 2.45 4.58 2.46
CA THR A 357 2.61 4.04 1.09
C THR A 357 2.07 4.99 0.04
N VAL A 358 0.87 5.52 0.24
CA VAL A 358 0.10 6.31 -0.73
C VAL A 358 0.03 7.75 -0.27
N ASN A 359 0.42 8.67 -1.15
CA ASN A 359 0.37 10.10 -0.86
C ASN A 359 -1.08 10.56 -0.68
N VAL A 360 -1.32 11.50 0.24
CA VAL A 360 -2.67 11.98 0.60
C VAL A 360 -3.46 12.52 -0.61
N ARG A 361 -2.76 13.15 -1.57
CA ARG A 361 -3.34 13.63 -2.83
C ARG A 361 -3.97 12.51 -3.66
N SER A 362 -3.41 11.31 -3.58
CA SER A 362 -3.95 10.13 -4.24
C SER A 362 -5.09 9.52 -3.45
N LEU A 363 -4.92 9.37 -2.13
CA LEU A 363 -5.95 8.85 -1.23
C LEU A 363 -7.27 9.63 -1.31
N ARG A 364 -7.19 10.96 -1.42
CA ARG A 364 -8.35 11.88 -1.48
C ARG A 364 -8.96 12.05 -2.87
N ALA A 365 -8.42 11.46 -3.94
CA ALA A 365 -8.91 11.76 -5.28
C ALA A 365 -10.37 11.28 -5.53
N CYS A 366 -10.87 10.34 -4.72
CA CYS A 366 -12.28 9.96 -4.64
C CYS A 366 -13.24 11.14 -4.36
N LEU A 367 -12.77 12.20 -3.69
CA LEU A 367 -13.60 13.36 -3.33
C LEU A 367 -13.98 14.20 -4.56
N ASN A 368 -13.23 14.08 -5.65
CA ASN A 368 -13.54 14.73 -6.92
C ASN A 368 -14.92 14.31 -7.46
N TRP A 369 -15.41 13.13 -7.07
CA TRP A 369 -16.71 12.62 -7.50
C TRP A 369 -17.92 13.28 -6.84
N GLN A 370 -17.74 14.03 -5.73
CA GLN A 370 -18.85 14.63 -4.97
C GLN A 370 -19.80 15.48 -5.83
N LYS A 371 -19.29 16.11 -6.88
CA LYS A 371 -20.07 16.96 -7.80
C LYS A 371 -20.26 16.34 -9.18
N GLN A 372 -19.80 15.11 -9.39
CA GLN A 372 -19.76 14.45 -10.70
C GLN A 372 -20.73 13.26 -10.81
N GLN A 373 -21.35 12.85 -9.69
CA GLN A 373 -22.37 11.80 -9.66
C GLN A 373 -23.49 12.15 -8.68
N LYS A 374 -24.65 11.48 -8.84
CA LYS A 374 -25.82 11.69 -7.97
C LYS A 374 -25.68 11.00 -6.62
N GLN A 375 -25.02 9.85 -6.61
CA GLN A 375 -24.85 9.00 -5.44
C GLN A 375 -23.81 9.63 -4.49
N PRO A 376 -24.02 9.55 -3.16
CA PRO A 376 -23.16 10.27 -2.22
C PRO A 376 -21.76 9.67 -2.11
N ILE A 377 -20.81 10.55 -1.77
CA ILE A 377 -19.42 10.20 -1.43
C ILE A 377 -19.19 10.60 0.03
N TYR A 378 -18.84 9.62 0.86
CA TYR A 378 -18.45 9.80 2.24
C TYR A 378 -16.95 9.69 2.39
N HIS A 379 -16.39 10.38 3.37
CA HIS A 379 -14.95 10.46 3.59
C HIS A 379 -14.63 10.38 5.07
N LYS A 380 -13.66 9.54 5.44
CA LYS A 380 -13.10 9.52 6.79
C LYS A 380 -11.60 9.32 6.73
N GLU A 381 -10.89 10.11 7.52
CA GLU A 381 -9.46 10.03 7.69
C GLU A 381 -9.12 9.42 9.06
N PHE A 382 -8.03 8.67 9.09
CA PHE A 382 -7.54 7.99 10.29
C PHE A 382 -6.11 8.49 10.58
N PRO A 383 -5.96 9.54 11.40
CA PRO A 383 -4.64 10.11 11.70
C PRO A 383 -3.70 9.08 12.35
N GLY A 384 -2.48 8.99 11.83
CA GLY A 384 -1.43 8.10 12.33
C GLY A 384 -1.61 6.62 11.96
N VAL A 385 -2.64 6.27 11.18
CA VAL A 385 -2.89 4.89 10.76
C VAL A 385 -2.15 4.62 9.45
N ASP A 386 -1.26 3.62 9.48
CA ASP A 386 -0.50 3.14 8.33
C ASP A 386 -1.37 2.33 7.35
N HIS A 387 -0.98 2.34 6.08
CA HIS A 387 -1.61 1.67 4.93
C HIS A 387 -2.10 0.25 5.27
N MET A 388 -1.26 -0.57 5.90
CA MET A 388 -1.61 -1.96 6.23
C MET A 388 -2.34 -2.07 7.57
N THR A 389 -2.01 -1.21 8.53
CA THR A 389 -2.66 -1.21 9.85
C THR A 389 -4.13 -0.77 9.80
N LEU A 390 -4.53 -0.04 8.75
CA LEU A 390 -5.92 0.34 8.51
C LEU A 390 -6.87 -0.86 8.47
N LEU A 391 -6.42 -2.00 7.94
CA LEU A 391 -7.20 -3.25 7.92
C LEU A 391 -7.42 -3.87 9.31
N LYS A 392 -6.68 -3.40 10.32
CA LYS A 392 -6.72 -3.82 11.72
C LYS A 392 -7.28 -2.73 12.65
N ASP A 393 -7.59 -1.55 12.11
CA ASP A 393 -8.01 -0.41 12.91
C ASP A 393 -9.37 -0.64 13.56
N ALA A 394 -9.50 -0.27 14.83
CA ALA A 394 -10.73 -0.45 15.59
C ALA A 394 -11.91 0.34 14.99
N GLY A 395 -11.68 1.52 14.43
CA GLY A 395 -12.71 2.30 13.73
C GLY A 395 -13.16 1.67 12.41
N ILE A 396 -12.45 0.66 11.91
CA ILE A 396 -12.85 -0.18 10.77
C ILE A 396 -13.49 -1.49 11.25
N ILE A 397 -12.95 -2.10 12.31
CA ILE A 397 -13.30 -3.46 12.76
C ILE A 397 -14.39 -3.52 13.84
N MET A 398 -14.46 -2.56 14.76
CA MET A 398 -14.97 -2.83 16.12
C MET A 398 -16.43 -2.48 16.38
N ASP A 399 -17.19 -1.93 15.42
CA ASP A 399 -18.63 -1.77 15.66
C ASP A 399 -19.46 -2.13 14.43
N ARG A 400 -20.33 -3.14 14.63
CA ARG A 400 -21.45 -3.47 13.74
C ARG A 400 -22.30 -2.24 13.41
N ARG A 401 -22.33 -1.25 14.31
CA ARG A 401 -22.91 0.08 14.10
C ARG A 401 -22.00 1.03 13.34
N GLU A 402 -20.67 0.98 13.46
CA GLU A 402 -19.78 1.87 12.69
C GLU A 402 -19.61 1.44 11.22
N LEU A 403 -19.53 0.14 10.91
CA LEU A 403 -19.57 -0.31 9.52
C LEU A 403 -20.92 0.05 8.85
N ARG A 404 -22.01 -0.03 9.63
CA ARG A 404 -23.34 0.48 9.26
C ARG A 404 -23.36 2.02 9.16
N ASN A 405 -22.72 2.73 10.07
CA ASN A 405 -22.65 4.19 10.07
C ASN A 405 -21.86 4.70 8.89
N TYR A 406 -20.87 3.97 8.35
CA TYR A 406 -20.25 4.35 7.08
C TYR A 406 -21.31 4.40 5.99
N VAL A 407 -22.08 3.32 5.79
CA VAL A 407 -23.17 3.21 4.79
C VAL A 407 -24.25 4.30 4.95
N ASP A 408 -24.47 4.75 6.19
CA ASP A 408 -25.52 5.69 6.62
C ASP A 408 -24.98 7.07 7.09
N MET A 409 -23.74 7.46 6.77
CA MET A 409 -23.15 8.72 7.26
C MET A 409 -23.99 9.94 6.86
N PRO A 410 -24.16 10.96 7.72
CA PRO A 410 -24.66 12.27 7.29
C PRO A 410 -23.61 12.97 6.40
N HIS A 411 -24.10 13.77 5.44
CA HIS A 411 -23.28 14.51 4.48
C HIS A 411 -22.12 15.29 5.14
N PHE A 412 -20.91 15.11 4.63
CA PHE A 412 -19.75 15.94 5.00
C PHE A 412 -19.78 17.24 4.18
N HIS A 413 -19.65 18.39 4.87
CA HIS A 413 -19.56 19.71 4.24
C HIS A 413 -18.09 20.14 4.10
N PRO A 414 -17.55 20.26 2.87
CA PRO A 414 -16.14 20.60 2.63
C PRO A 414 -15.77 22.06 2.94
N GLU A 415 -16.73 22.92 3.29
CA GLU A 415 -16.53 24.39 3.35
C GLU A 415 -15.73 24.90 4.55
N LYS A 416 -15.20 24.03 5.42
CA LYS A 416 -14.44 24.45 6.62
C LYS A 416 -12.92 24.50 6.47
N ASN A 417 -12.37 24.28 5.27
CA ASN A 417 -10.91 24.11 5.09
C ASN A 417 -10.21 25.23 4.28
N VAL A 418 -10.82 26.41 4.18
CA VAL A 418 -10.10 27.62 3.76
C VAL A 418 -9.65 28.37 5.00
N VAL A 419 -8.34 28.33 5.30
CA VAL A 419 -7.74 29.20 6.32
C VAL A 419 -7.03 30.33 5.59
N ASN A 420 -7.49 31.57 5.80
CA ASN A 420 -6.90 32.79 5.24
C ASN A 420 -6.80 32.83 3.69
N GLY A 421 -7.78 32.26 2.98
CA GLY A 421 -7.84 32.35 1.51
C GLY A 421 -6.81 31.48 0.75
N ILE A 422 -6.08 30.61 1.46
CA ILE A 422 -5.12 29.67 0.86
C ILE A 422 -5.78 28.31 0.68
N ASP A 423 -5.80 27.85 -0.57
CA ASP A 423 -6.19 26.49 -0.94
C ASP A 423 -5.03 25.52 -0.63
N LEU A 424 -5.15 24.78 0.47
CA LEU A 424 -4.15 23.83 0.97
C LEU A 424 -3.93 22.62 0.03
N TYR A 425 -4.71 22.47 -1.04
CA TYR A 425 -4.63 21.35 -1.98
C TYR A 425 -3.63 21.56 -3.14
N LYS A 426 -2.95 22.71 -3.21
CA LYS A 426 -2.06 23.09 -4.34
C LYS A 426 -0.57 23.11 -4.06
N ASN A 427 -0.10 22.72 -2.88
CA ASN A 427 1.32 22.81 -2.57
C ASN A 427 2.07 21.57 -3.08
N GLY A 428 2.37 21.58 -4.39
CA GLY A 428 3.53 20.89 -4.92
C GLY A 428 4.80 21.49 -4.31
N ARG A 429 5.83 20.66 -4.13
CA ARG A 429 7.10 21.12 -3.55
C ARG A 429 8.02 21.68 -4.62
N HIS A 430 8.55 22.87 -4.40
CA HIS A 430 9.52 23.49 -5.30
C HIS A 430 10.96 23.04 -4.99
N ILE A 431 11.83 23.04 -6.01
CA ILE A 431 13.27 22.71 -5.89
C ILE A 431 13.96 23.43 -4.71
N HIS A 432 13.59 24.68 -4.47
CA HIS A 432 14.20 25.48 -3.40
C HIS A 432 13.83 24.98 -2.00
N GLU A 433 12.60 24.51 -1.79
CA GLU A 433 12.15 23.95 -0.51
C GLU A 433 12.85 22.62 -0.22
N ILE A 434 12.98 21.78 -1.24
CA ILE A 434 13.71 20.51 -1.17
C ILE A 434 15.19 20.75 -0.83
N ARG A 435 15.84 21.72 -1.49
CA ARG A 435 17.25 22.08 -1.21
C ARG A 435 17.43 22.65 0.19
N HIS A 436 16.52 23.51 0.63
CA HIS A 436 16.57 24.08 1.98
C HIS A 436 16.41 23.01 3.08
N GLU A 437 15.49 22.05 2.93
CA GLU A 437 15.41 20.91 3.85
C GLU A 437 16.67 20.03 3.80
N LEU A 438 17.30 19.91 2.62
CA LEU A 438 18.56 19.18 2.46
C LEU A 438 19.68 19.85 3.25
N ASP A 439 19.81 21.17 3.13
CA ASP A 439 20.83 21.96 3.82
C ASP A 439 20.61 21.90 5.34
N GLN A 440 19.37 21.95 5.81
CA GLN A 440 19.06 21.77 7.24
C GLN A 440 19.40 20.38 7.77
N GLN A 441 19.18 19.32 6.97
CA GLN A 441 19.54 17.96 7.38
C GLN A 441 21.05 17.68 7.29
N LEU A 442 21.77 18.35 6.39
CA LEU A 442 23.23 18.22 6.25
C LEU A 442 23.98 19.08 7.28
N HIS A 443 23.40 20.19 7.74
CA HIS A 443 24.02 21.11 8.71
C HIS A 443 23.47 21.00 10.15
N GLY A 444 22.68 19.97 10.45
CA GLY A 444 22.07 19.71 11.77
C GLY A 444 23.02 19.28 12.90
N ILE A 445 24.31 19.60 12.85
CA ILE A 445 25.20 19.54 14.02
C ILE A 445 25.36 20.98 14.54
N PRO A 446 24.89 21.33 15.76
CA PRO A 446 25.07 22.67 16.27
C PRO A 446 26.57 22.94 16.47
N ARG A 447 27.12 23.91 15.74
CA ARG A 447 28.33 24.59 16.20
C ARG A 447 27.94 25.34 17.46
N THR A 448 28.41 24.85 18.61
CA THR A 448 28.35 25.59 19.87
C THR A 448 29.01 26.96 19.67
N LEU A 449 28.20 28.01 19.84
CA LEU A 449 28.67 29.38 20.03
C LEU A 449 29.50 29.43 21.31
N SER A 450 30.81 29.68 21.20
CA SER A 450 31.56 30.28 22.30
C SER A 450 31.78 31.76 21.96
N ALA A 451 31.07 32.62 22.68
CA ALA A 451 31.48 34.01 22.85
C ALA A 451 32.80 34.03 23.63
N GLY A 452 33.76 34.83 23.18
CA GLY A 452 35.06 35.02 23.83
C GLY A 452 35.86 36.06 23.08
N SER A 453 35.67 37.32 23.47
CA SER A 453 36.38 38.50 22.99
C SER A 453 37.79 38.61 23.56
N GLU A 454 38.69 39.13 22.72
CA GLU A 454 39.90 39.91 23.02
C GLU A 454 41.16 39.23 23.61
N GLY A 455 42.30 39.50 22.95
CA GLY A 455 43.62 39.55 23.59
C GLY A 455 44.78 38.83 22.88
N GLU A 456 45.36 39.44 21.84
CA GLU A 456 46.82 39.35 21.59
C GLU A 456 47.54 40.42 22.44
N PRO A 457 48.88 40.41 22.67
CA PRO A 457 49.94 39.63 22.02
C PRO A 457 51.03 39.04 22.96
N THR A 458 51.96 38.28 22.36
CA THR A 458 53.43 38.17 22.61
C THR A 458 53.97 36.72 22.65
N SER A 459 54.94 36.46 21.77
CA SER A 459 55.90 35.32 21.79
C SER A 459 57.13 35.70 22.65
N PRO A 460 58.15 34.82 22.90
CA PRO A 460 58.41 33.45 22.42
C PRO A 460 58.83 32.46 23.54
N THR A 461 59.16 31.19 23.18
CA THR A 461 60.45 30.48 23.43
C THR A 461 60.30 28.95 23.65
N ILE A 462 60.80 28.18 22.68
CA ILE A 462 61.60 26.93 22.71
C ILE A 462 61.22 25.79 23.68
N GLY A 463 61.05 24.57 23.12
CA GLY A 463 61.25 23.31 23.85
C GLY A 463 60.71 22.03 23.18
N SER A 464 61.46 21.46 22.25
CA SER A 464 61.48 20.00 21.98
C SER A 464 62.63 19.39 22.84
N PRO A 465 62.73 18.07 23.13
CA PRO A 465 62.19 16.94 22.35
C PRO A 465 61.73 15.67 23.11
N SER A 466 61.20 14.74 22.31
CA SER A 466 61.45 13.28 22.33
C SER A 466 60.43 12.28 22.90
N PRO A 467 60.39 11.06 22.31
CA PRO A 467 59.24 10.16 22.28
C PRO A 467 59.43 8.91 23.15
N VAL A 468 58.34 8.22 23.49
CA VAL A 468 58.40 6.88 24.07
C VAL A 468 57.64 5.89 23.21
N THR A 469 58.43 5.00 22.63
CA THR A 469 58.11 3.71 22.00
C THR A 469 57.50 2.71 22.98
N GLY A 470 56.55 1.90 22.53
CA GLY A 470 55.99 0.79 23.31
C GLY A 470 55.41 -0.33 22.45
N SER A 471 56.20 -1.39 22.28
CA SER A 471 56.05 -2.61 21.50
C SER A 471 54.69 -3.36 21.54
N VAL A 472 54.40 -3.96 20.38
CA VAL A 472 53.52 -5.09 20.08
C VAL A 472 53.86 -6.35 20.91
N LYS A 473 52.84 -7.11 21.32
CA LYS A 473 52.88 -8.58 21.47
C LYS A 473 51.56 -9.17 20.99
N GLY A 474 51.63 -10.00 19.94
CA GLY A 474 50.50 -10.79 19.47
C GLY A 474 50.31 -12.08 20.26
N PHE A 475 49.16 -12.72 20.09
CA PHE A 475 48.97 -14.14 20.34
C PHE A 475 47.95 -14.74 19.35
N SER A 476 48.30 -15.93 18.86
CA SER A 476 47.70 -16.73 17.82
C SER A 476 46.63 -17.72 18.32
N PHE A 477 45.72 -18.07 17.40
CA PHE A 477 44.70 -19.13 17.46
C PHE A 477 45.22 -20.55 17.74
N PRO A 478 44.31 -21.46 18.12
CA PRO A 478 44.38 -22.85 17.66
C PRO A 478 43.12 -23.33 16.90
N LYS A 479 43.37 -24.13 15.85
CA LYS A 479 42.43 -24.97 15.10
C LYS A 479 42.07 -26.26 15.88
N LYS A 480 40.87 -26.80 15.66
CA LYS A 480 40.52 -28.25 15.73
C LYS A 480 39.38 -28.48 14.73
N ASN A 481 39.64 -29.13 13.59
CA ASN A 481 39.65 -30.57 13.30
C ASN A 481 38.27 -31.23 13.13
N GLN A 482 38.12 -31.79 11.94
CA GLN A 482 37.03 -32.63 11.42
C GLN A 482 36.95 -33.97 12.15
N SER A 483 35.72 -34.48 12.20
CA SER A 483 35.36 -35.90 12.10
C SER A 483 33.98 -35.96 11.44
#